data_AF-A0A969L5M6-F1
#
_entry.id   AF-A0A969L5M6-F1
#
_cell.length_a   1.000
_cell.length_b   1.000
_cell.length_c   1.000
_cell.angle_alpha   90.00
_cell.angle_beta   90.00
_cell.angle_gamma   90.00
#
_symmetry.space_group_name_H-M   'P 1'
#
loop_
_entity.id
_entity.type
_entity.pdbx_description
1 polymer ?
#
loop_
_entity_poly.entity_id
_entity_poly.type
_entity_poly.pdbx_seq_one_letter_code
_entity_poly.pdbx_strand_id
1 'polypeptide(L)'
;MVKDRYYVDNMTNSLYIFLLVSLLSQGLRPCLTLAQDSLSAWKYHREIVIDNSQSPDSLRDYQISFSLPGRSLIEAGKIHPAGHDLRVFDSDKQTPLCFVPDNPIYHESVTVWVRIPSLAAGHQKKIYCCYGNPEALPVDYSQCTFLMFDDFDGTAIDEVRWEIHGQGGIRVANSQVTFEGEDADILLRSRHSYEMPVMTEMKVDACAGKYLAMA
;
A
#
# COMPACT_ATOMS: atom_id res chain seq x y z
N MET A 1 10.01 -5.99 6.25
CA MET A 1 8.91 -5.24 5.62
C MET A 1 9.06 -3.76 5.92
N VAL A 2 9.04 -2.94 4.87
CA VAL A 2 8.96 -1.46 4.92
C VAL A 2 7.71 -1.03 4.13
N LYS A 3 6.94 -0.07 4.67
CA LYS A 3 5.80 0.56 3.96
C LYS A 3 5.72 2.06 4.27
N ASP A 4 5.42 2.86 3.24
CA ASP A 4 5.25 4.33 3.34
C ASP A 4 3.83 4.77 2.97
N ARG A 5 3.24 5.69 3.75
CA ARG A 5 1.90 6.26 3.53
C ARG A 5 1.86 7.75 3.86
N TYR A 6 1.01 8.52 3.20
CA TYR A 6 0.82 9.93 3.59
C TYR A 6 0.19 10.07 4.98
N TYR A 7 0.55 11.15 5.67
CA TYR A 7 0.03 11.48 7.01
C TYR A 7 -1.10 12.53 6.92
N VAL A 8 -2.09 12.45 7.82
CA VAL A 8 -3.10 13.49 8.02
C VAL A 8 -2.71 14.27 9.27
N ASP A 9 -2.11 15.45 9.11
CA ASP A 9 -2.04 16.42 10.20
C ASP A 9 -2.69 17.73 9.74
N ASN A 10 -3.62 18.23 10.54
CA ASN A 10 -4.29 19.52 10.35
C ASN A 10 -3.31 20.69 10.61
N MET A 11 -2.26 20.84 9.81
CA MET A 11 -1.30 21.95 9.97
C MET A 11 -1.02 22.64 8.63
N THR A 12 -1.32 23.93 8.63
CA THR A 12 -1.41 24.90 7.53
C THR A 12 -0.12 25.16 6.74
N ASN A 13 -0.28 25.29 5.42
CA ASN A 13 0.44 26.11 4.44
C ASN A 13 1.99 26.17 4.47
N SER A 14 2.63 25.74 3.37
CA SER A 14 3.65 26.56 2.71
C SER A 14 3.91 26.16 1.25
N LEU A 15 4.01 27.20 0.44
CA LEU A 15 4.11 27.26 -1.02
C LEU A 15 5.47 26.75 -1.53
N TYR A 16 5.52 25.82 -2.50
CA TYR A 16 6.74 25.55 -3.28
C TYR A 16 6.45 25.29 -4.77
N ILE A 17 7.14 26.05 -5.62
CA ILE A 17 7.18 25.98 -7.08
C ILE A 17 8.24 24.95 -7.49
N PHE A 18 7.94 23.99 -8.38
CA PHE A 18 8.98 23.22 -9.06
C PHE A 18 8.70 22.89 -10.54
N LEU A 19 9.80 22.93 -11.30
CA LEU A 19 9.95 22.79 -12.74
C LEU A 19 9.69 21.35 -13.21
N LEU A 20 8.95 21.22 -14.31
CA LEU A 20 8.76 19.97 -15.05
C LEU A 20 10.05 19.60 -15.82
N VAL A 21 10.58 18.41 -15.57
CA VAL A 21 11.39 17.67 -16.56
C VAL A 21 10.73 16.31 -16.73
N SER A 22 10.45 15.95 -17.98
CA SER A 22 9.68 14.78 -18.38
C SER A 22 10.44 13.95 -19.41
N LEU A 23 10.00 12.68 -19.54
CA LEU A 23 10.34 11.61 -20.51
C LEU A 23 11.66 10.87 -20.24
N LEU A 24 11.80 9.55 -20.39
CA LEU A 24 10.93 8.42 -20.78
C LEU A 24 11.74 7.13 -20.54
N SER A 25 11.11 6.04 -20.15
CA SER A 25 11.07 4.82 -20.97
C SER A 25 10.46 3.67 -20.17
N GLN A 26 9.77 2.82 -20.91
CA GLN A 26 8.70 1.97 -20.45
C GLN A 26 9.21 0.73 -19.74
N GLY A 27 8.59 0.43 -18.61
CA GLY A 27 8.49 -0.90 -18.05
C GLY A 27 7.05 -1.15 -17.66
N LEU A 28 6.14 -1.21 -18.64
CA LEU A 28 4.82 -1.82 -18.43
C LEU A 28 5.08 -3.30 -18.12
N ARG A 29 5.34 -3.61 -16.84
CA ARG A 29 5.12 -4.96 -16.34
C ARG A 29 3.60 -5.15 -16.41
N PRO A 30 3.10 -6.22 -17.03
CA PRO A 30 1.67 -6.45 -17.07
C PRO A 30 1.20 -6.63 -15.63
N CYS A 31 0.62 -5.57 -15.05
CA CYS A 31 -0.35 -5.75 -14.00
C CYS A 31 -1.42 -6.65 -14.63
N LEU A 32 -1.58 -7.83 -14.03
CA LEU A 32 -2.41 -8.93 -14.48
C LEU A 32 -3.66 -8.40 -15.20
N THR A 33 -3.87 -8.82 -16.45
CA THR A 33 -5.10 -8.49 -17.17
C THR A 33 -6.27 -9.08 -16.38
N LEU A 34 -6.89 -8.24 -15.56
CA LEU A 34 -8.14 -8.59 -14.91
C LEU A 34 -9.16 -8.71 -16.04
N ALA A 35 -9.65 -9.92 -16.26
CA ALA A 35 -10.99 -10.06 -16.79
C ALA A 35 -11.87 -9.12 -15.97
N GLN A 36 -12.53 -8.18 -16.64
CA GLN A 36 -13.39 -7.20 -16.02
C GLN A 36 -14.53 -7.97 -15.35
N ASP A 37 -14.34 -8.33 -14.08
CA ASP A 37 -15.40 -8.90 -13.27
C ASP A 37 -16.47 -7.82 -13.15
N SER A 38 -17.49 -7.94 -13.99
CA SER A 38 -18.68 -7.11 -13.90
C SER A 38 -19.22 -7.19 -12.48
N LEU A 39 -19.68 -6.07 -11.91
CA LEU A 39 -20.13 -6.04 -10.51
C LEU A 39 -21.19 -7.09 -10.15
N SER A 40 -21.92 -7.61 -11.15
CA SER A 40 -22.88 -8.70 -11.00
C SER A 40 -22.28 -10.01 -10.50
N ALA A 41 -20.97 -10.24 -10.64
CA ALA A 41 -20.29 -11.40 -10.07
C ALA A 41 -20.13 -11.31 -8.55
N TRP A 42 -20.23 -10.11 -7.99
CA TRP A 42 -20.05 -9.84 -6.56
C TRP A 42 -21.40 -9.82 -5.84
N LYS A 43 -21.60 -10.77 -4.92
CA LYS A 43 -22.88 -10.90 -4.17
C LYS A 43 -23.11 -9.80 -3.15
N TYR A 44 -22.03 -9.26 -2.58
CA TYR A 44 -22.08 -8.30 -1.50
C TYR A 44 -21.17 -7.11 -1.78
N HIS A 45 -21.57 -5.94 -1.32
CA HIS A 45 -20.72 -4.76 -1.32
C HIS A 45 -20.98 -3.90 -0.09
N ARG A 46 -19.95 -3.17 0.33
CA ARG A 46 -20.01 -2.11 1.33
C ARG A 46 -19.57 -0.81 0.66
N GLU A 47 -20.40 0.21 0.75
CA GLU A 47 -20.03 1.56 0.35
C GLU A 47 -19.15 2.18 1.45
N ILE A 48 -18.03 2.77 1.03
CA ILE A 48 -17.13 3.55 1.88
C ILE A 48 -17.13 4.97 1.33
N VAL A 49 -17.44 5.94 2.19
CA VAL A 49 -17.41 7.36 1.84
C VAL A 49 -16.11 7.95 2.36
N ILE A 50 -15.37 8.59 1.45
CA ILE A 50 -14.13 9.31 1.72
C ILE A 50 -14.48 10.79 1.67
N ASP A 51 -14.24 11.49 2.77
CA ASP A 51 -14.58 12.90 2.89
C ASP A 51 -13.33 13.78 2.84
N ASN A 52 -13.18 14.52 1.73
CA ASN A 52 -12.16 15.57 1.56
C ASN A 52 -12.81 16.97 1.51
N SER A 53 -14.04 17.11 2.02
CA SER A 53 -14.81 18.37 1.95
C SER A 53 -14.22 19.51 2.76
N GLN A 54 -13.45 19.18 3.81
CA GLN A 54 -12.82 20.15 4.71
C GLN A 54 -11.36 20.45 4.34
N SER A 55 -10.79 19.76 3.34
CA SER A 55 -9.41 19.97 2.92
C SER A 55 -9.33 21.01 1.79
N PRO A 56 -8.40 21.96 1.85
CA PRO A 56 -8.12 22.87 0.74
C PRO A 56 -7.34 22.18 -0.40
N ASP A 57 -6.75 21.01 -0.14
CA ASP A 57 -5.86 20.32 -1.08
C ASP A 57 -6.53 19.10 -1.72
N SER A 58 -6.17 18.86 -2.99
CA SER A 58 -6.59 17.65 -3.68
C SER A 58 -5.65 16.51 -3.32
N LEU A 59 -6.23 15.36 -2.99
CA LEU A 59 -5.48 14.14 -2.70
C LEU A 59 -5.14 13.43 -4.02
N ARG A 60 -3.89 12.99 -4.15
CA ARG A 60 -3.41 12.16 -5.27
C ARG A 60 -2.63 10.98 -4.71
N ASP A 61 -2.86 9.80 -5.28
CA ASP A 61 -2.21 8.55 -4.84
C ASP A 61 -2.22 8.34 -3.32
N TYR A 62 -3.34 8.71 -2.69
CA TYR A 62 -3.45 8.84 -1.24
C TYR A 62 -3.97 7.55 -0.61
N GLN A 63 -3.33 7.09 0.46
CA GLN A 63 -3.76 5.89 1.18
C GLN A 63 -4.82 6.26 2.22
N ILE A 64 -5.96 5.57 2.17
CA ILE A 64 -6.97 5.61 3.23
C ILE A 64 -7.18 4.21 3.79
N SER A 65 -7.73 4.11 5.00
CA SER A 65 -8.08 2.83 5.61
C SER A 65 -9.52 2.77 6.07
N PHE A 66 -10.12 1.60 6.04
CA PHE A 66 -11.40 1.32 6.70
C PHE A 66 -11.37 -0.04 7.42
N SER A 67 -12.32 -0.25 8.34
CA SER A 67 -12.46 -1.51 9.07
C SER A 67 -13.48 -2.45 8.39
N LEU A 68 -13.11 -3.72 8.26
CA LEU A 68 -13.95 -4.81 7.77
C LEU A 68 -14.13 -5.87 8.87
N PRO A 69 -15.36 -6.31 9.21
CA PRO A 69 -15.61 -7.32 10.23
C PRO A 69 -15.40 -8.73 9.69
N GLY A 70 -14.14 -9.09 9.45
CA GLY A 70 -13.74 -10.29 8.71
C GLY A 70 -14.35 -11.59 9.24
N ARG A 71 -14.19 -11.87 10.55
CA ARG A 71 -14.72 -13.08 11.19
C ARG A 71 -16.23 -13.24 10.98
N SER A 72 -17.03 -12.21 11.24
CA SER A 72 -18.48 -12.28 11.08
C SER A 72 -18.92 -12.46 9.63
N LEU A 73 -18.15 -11.94 8.66
CA LEU A 73 -18.41 -12.17 7.24
C LEU A 73 -18.12 -13.62 6.83
N ILE A 74 -17.06 -14.22 7.37
CA ILE A 74 -16.73 -15.64 7.15
C ILE A 74 -17.79 -16.56 7.77
N GLU A 75 -18.16 -16.32 9.02
CA GLU A 75 -19.21 -17.10 9.72
C GLU A 75 -20.56 -17.02 9.00
N ALA A 76 -20.84 -15.88 8.37
CA ALA A 76 -22.03 -15.69 7.53
C ALA A 76 -21.89 -16.29 6.11
N GLY A 77 -20.76 -16.91 5.77
CA GLY A 77 -20.49 -17.48 4.44
C GLY A 77 -20.42 -16.43 3.32
N LYS A 78 -20.12 -15.17 3.65
CA LYS A 78 -20.15 -14.06 2.68
C LYS A 78 -18.83 -13.81 1.98
N ILE A 79 -17.72 -14.14 2.64
CA ILE A 79 -16.36 -13.94 2.13
C ILE A 79 -15.55 -15.23 2.34
N HIS A 80 -14.61 -15.49 1.44
CA HIS A 80 -13.68 -16.60 1.57
C HIS A 80 -12.75 -16.38 2.78
N PRO A 81 -12.45 -17.42 3.60
CA PRO A 81 -11.60 -17.28 4.80
C PRO A 81 -10.20 -16.74 4.54
N ALA A 82 -9.67 -16.97 3.34
CA ALA A 82 -8.39 -16.44 2.89
C ALA A 82 -8.48 -15.07 2.19
N GLY A 83 -9.67 -14.49 2.04
CA GLY A 83 -9.85 -13.16 1.45
C GLY A 83 -9.69 -13.04 -0.06
N HIS A 84 -9.63 -14.17 -0.78
CA HIS A 84 -9.38 -14.19 -2.23
C HIS A 84 -10.45 -13.42 -3.03
N ASP A 85 -11.67 -13.42 -2.52
CA ASP A 85 -12.83 -12.72 -3.04
C ASP A 85 -13.05 -11.38 -2.33
N LEU A 86 -11.99 -10.64 -2.02
CA LEU A 86 -12.08 -9.24 -1.64
C LEU A 86 -11.64 -8.35 -2.80
N ARG A 87 -12.43 -7.36 -3.17
CA ARG A 87 -12.02 -6.31 -4.13
C ARG A 87 -12.47 -4.94 -3.66
N VAL A 88 -11.75 -3.91 -4.09
CA VAL A 88 -12.16 -2.53 -3.91
C VAL A 88 -12.26 -1.89 -5.29
N PHE A 89 -13.40 -1.27 -5.58
CA PHE A 89 -13.67 -0.55 -6.82
C PHE A 89 -13.87 0.94 -6.56
N ASP A 90 -13.52 1.75 -7.55
CA ASP A 90 -13.82 3.19 -7.57
C ASP A 90 -15.34 3.43 -7.68
N SER A 91 -15.74 4.69 -7.62
CA SER A 91 -17.10 5.23 -7.73
C SER A 91 -17.87 4.75 -8.95
N ASP A 92 -17.19 4.38 -10.04
CA ASP A 92 -17.78 3.82 -11.25
C ASP A 92 -18.17 2.34 -11.13
N LYS A 93 -17.80 1.70 -10.01
CA LYS A 93 -17.98 0.27 -9.74
C LYS A 93 -17.36 -0.60 -10.85
N GLN A 94 -16.27 -0.18 -11.45
CA GLN A 94 -15.64 -0.92 -12.54
C GLN A 94 -14.13 -0.85 -12.44
N THR A 95 -13.59 0.31 -12.08
CA THR A 95 -12.16 0.53 -11.95
C THR A 95 -11.66 -0.10 -10.64
N PRO A 96 -10.82 -1.16 -10.69
CA PRO A 96 -10.24 -1.74 -9.48
C PRO A 96 -9.22 -0.78 -8.86
N LEU A 97 -9.22 -0.71 -7.53
CA LEU A 97 -8.27 0.07 -6.74
C LEU A 97 -7.28 -0.87 -6.04
N CYS A 98 -6.03 -0.41 -5.91
CA CYS A 98 -5.03 -1.13 -5.13
C CYS A 98 -5.42 -1.10 -3.65
N PHE A 99 -5.40 -2.26 -3.00
CA PHE A 99 -5.71 -2.40 -1.58
C PHE A 99 -4.88 -3.49 -0.91
N VAL A 100 -4.71 -3.40 0.41
CA VAL A 100 -4.09 -4.47 1.19
C VAL A 100 -4.74 -4.57 2.58
N PRO A 101 -5.17 -5.76 3.02
CA PRO A 101 -5.51 -6.02 4.41
C PRO A 101 -4.23 -5.98 5.27
N ASP A 102 -4.24 -5.19 6.34
CA ASP A 102 -3.11 -5.05 7.27
C ASP A 102 -2.95 -6.26 8.21
N ASN A 103 -3.97 -7.12 8.26
CA ASN A 103 -4.02 -8.36 9.01
C ASN A 103 -4.90 -9.40 8.29
N PRO A 104 -4.79 -10.70 8.66
CA PRO A 104 -5.56 -11.75 7.99
C PRO A 104 -7.08 -11.55 8.09
N ILE A 105 -7.80 -11.88 7.01
CA ILE A 105 -9.26 -11.66 6.90
C ILE A 105 -10.07 -12.36 7.99
N TYR A 106 -9.56 -13.40 8.64
CA TYR A 106 -10.27 -14.12 9.70
C TYR A 106 -10.29 -13.43 11.08
N HIS A 107 -9.71 -12.23 11.20
CA HIS A 107 -9.78 -11.43 12.42
C HIS A 107 -11.15 -10.73 12.59
N GLU A 108 -11.49 -10.36 13.83
CA GLU A 108 -12.77 -9.69 14.14
C GLU A 108 -12.90 -8.33 13.45
N SER A 109 -11.81 -7.58 13.41
CA SER A 109 -11.69 -6.30 12.72
C SER A 109 -10.41 -6.32 11.91
N VAL A 110 -10.58 -6.07 10.61
CA VAL A 110 -9.50 -6.05 9.62
C VAL A 110 -9.35 -4.64 9.11
N THR A 111 -8.17 -4.06 9.25
CA THR A 111 -7.86 -2.77 8.63
C THR A 111 -7.52 -3.01 7.17
N VAL A 112 -8.26 -2.40 6.24
CA VAL A 112 -8.00 -2.49 4.82
C VAL A 112 -7.50 -1.13 4.34
N TRP A 113 -6.26 -1.08 3.87
CA TRP A 113 -5.66 0.08 3.22
C TRP A 113 -6.01 0.09 1.74
N VAL A 114 -6.31 1.26 1.18
CA VAL A 114 -6.64 1.45 -0.24
C VAL A 114 -5.94 2.70 -0.76
N ARG A 115 -5.34 2.62 -1.95
CA ARG A 115 -4.81 3.78 -2.65
C ARG A 115 -5.89 4.43 -3.51
N ILE A 116 -6.13 5.71 -3.30
CA ILE A 116 -7.06 6.53 -4.08
C ILE A 116 -6.25 7.34 -5.10
N PRO A 117 -6.45 7.12 -6.42
CA PRO A 117 -5.69 7.84 -7.44
C PRO A 117 -5.90 9.36 -7.39
N SER A 118 -7.14 9.79 -7.15
CA SER A 118 -7.47 11.20 -7.00
C SER A 118 -8.77 11.43 -6.21
N LEU A 119 -8.77 12.51 -5.43
CA LEU A 119 -9.95 13.12 -4.80
C LEU A 119 -9.74 14.63 -4.69
N ALA A 120 -10.60 15.40 -5.36
CA ALA A 120 -10.49 16.86 -5.38
C ALA A 120 -10.72 17.47 -3.98
N ALA A 121 -10.13 18.64 -3.74
CA ALA A 121 -10.42 19.49 -2.58
C ALA A 121 -11.92 19.80 -2.51
N GLY A 122 -12.51 19.83 -1.31
CA GLY A 122 -13.93 20.18 -1.15
C GLY A 122 -14.93 19.11 -1.60
N HIS A 123 -14.48 17.89 -1.93
CA HIS A 123 -15.34 16.83 -2.47
C HIS A 123 -15.37 15.57 -1.59
N GLN A 124 -16.40 14.76 -1.80
CA GLN A 124 -16.49 13.40 -1.27
C GLN A 124 -16.40 12.39 -2.41
N LYS A 125 -15.87 11.21 -2.11
CA LYS A 125 -15.78 10.09 -3.04
C LYS A 125 -16.35 8.83 -2.41
N LYS A 126 -17.04 8.04 -3.23
CA LYS A 126 -17.51 6.71 -2.85
C LYS A 126 -16.61 5.67 -3.47
N ILE A 127 -16.22 4.68 -2.69
CA ILE A 127 -15.61 3.45 -3.17
C ILE A 127 -16.42 2.26 -2.68
N TYR A 128 -16.25 1.12 -3.34
CA TYR A 128 -17.04 -0.08 -3.07
C TYR A 128 -16.13 -1.25 -2.72
N CYS A 129 -16.24 -1.72 -1.49
CA CYS A 129 -15.61 -2.95 -1.04
C CYS A 129 -16.54 -4.12 -1.35
N CYS A 130 -16.19 -4.94 -2.33
CA CYS A 130 -16.98 -6.04 -2.89
C CYS A 130 -16.43 -7.39 -2.45
N TYR A 131 -17.33 -8.34 -2.16
CA TYR A 131 -16.99 -9.71 -1.77
C TYR A 131 -18.10 -10.72 -2.09
N GLY A 132 -17.80 -12.02 -1.94
CA GLY A 132 -18.74 -13.11 -2.21
C GLY A 132 -18.77 -13.58 -3.66
N ASN A 133 -17.70 -13.34 -4.43
CA ASN A 133 -17.51 -13.92 -5.76
C ASN A 133 -16.69 -15.23 -5.63
N PRO A 134 -17.32 -16.42 -5.74
CA PRO A 134 -16.61 -17.70 -5.58
C PRO A 134 -15.59 -17.98 -6.69
N GLU A 135 -15.71 -17.33 -7.85
CA GLU A 135 -14.80 -17.48 -8.99
C GLU A 135 -13.60 -16.51 -8.91
N ALA A 136 -13.55 -15.66 -7.88
CA ALA A 136 -12.47 -14.69 -7.73
C ALA A 136 -11.15 -15.39 -7.42
N LEU A 137 -10.14 -15.10 -8.24
CA LEU A 137 -8.77 -15.55 -8.01
C LEU A 137 -8.10 -14.70 -6.92
N PRO A 138 -7.12 -15.24 -6.18
CA PRO A 138 -6.27 -14.45 -5.30
C PRO A 138 -5.58 -13.32 -6.08
N VAL A 139 -5.43 -12.16 -5.45
CA VAL A 139 -4.71 -11.00 -5.99
C VAL A 139 -3.82 -10.43 -4.91
N ASP A 140 -2.66 -9.93 -5.31
CA ASP A 140 -1.76 -9.19 -4.45
C ASP A 140 -1.57 -7.77 -5.00
N TYR A 141 -2.04 -6.78 -4.25
CA TYR A 141 -1.91 -5.36 -4.56
C TYR A 141 -1.02 -4.63 -3.54
N SER A 142 -0.29 -5.35 -2.68
CA SER A 142 0.62 -4.77 -1.68
C SER A 142 1.58 -3.76 -2.30
N GLN A 143 2.21 -4.15 -3.42
CA GLN A 143 3.17 -3.33 -4.17
C GLN A 143 2.60 -2.06 -4.79
N CYS A 144 1.27 -1.95 -4.96
CA CYS A 144 0.63 -0.78 -5.57
C CYS A 144 -0.29 -0.04 -4.61
N THR A 145 -0.39 -0.44 -3.34
CA THR A 145 -1.23 0.25 -2.34
C THR A 145 -0.46 1.36 -1.63
N PHE A 146 0.80 1.13 -1.28
CA PHE A 146 1.65 2.12 -0.61
C PHE A 146 2.52 2.89 -1.59
N LEU A 147 3.07 4.03 -1.17
CA LEU A 147 4.01 4.81 -1.97
C LEU A 147 5.31 4.04 -2.19
N MET A 148 5.72 3.30 -1.16
CA MET A 148 6.79 2.32 -1.20
C MET A 148 6.38 1.13 -0.35
N PHE A 149 6.69 -0.07 -0.86
CA PHE A 149 6.50 -1.32 -0.16
C PHE A 149 7.63 -2.27 -0.54
N ASP A 150 8.26 -2.87 0.47
CA ASP A 150 9.19 -3.97 0.28
C ASP A 150 9.07 -4.95 1.46
N ASP A 151 8.65 -6.18 1.18
CA ASP A 151 8.66 -7.28 2.13
C ASP A 151 9.99 -8.05 2.13
N PHE A 152 10.93 -7.66 1.27
CA PHE A 152 12.23 -8.28 1.04
C PHE A 152 12.12 -9.75 0.63
N ASP A 153 11.06 -10.12 -0.11
CA ASP A 153 10.96 -11.46 -0.68
C ASP A 153 12.09 -11.75 -1.68
N GLY A 154 12.44 -13.04 -1.81
CA GLY A 154 13.54 -13.50 -2.64
C GLY A 154 14.90 -13.51 -1.94
N THR A 155 15.97 -13.25 -2.72
CA THR A 155 17.36 -13.50 -2.30
C THR A 155 18.30 -12.31 -2.50
N ALA A 156 17.79 -11.17 -2.98
CA ALA A 156 18.60 -9.99 -3.28
C ALA A 156 17.80 -8.71 -3.06
N ILE A 157 18.52 -7.59 -2.89
CA ILE A 157 17.92 -6.25 -2.83
C ILE A 157 17.37 -5.87 -4.20
N ASP A 158 16.17 -5.28 -4.23
CA ASP A 158 15.66 -4.64 -5.44
C ASP A 158 16.36 -3.29 -5.66
N GLU A 159 17.37 -3.28 -6.52
CA GLU A 159 18.17 -2.09 -6.85
C GLU A 159 17.40 -0.98 -7.57
N VAL A 160 16.18 -1.27 -8.07
CA VAL A 160 15.27 -0.26 -8.61
C VAL A 160 14.63 0.54 -7.46
N ARG A 161 14.34 -0.12 -6.33
CA ARG A 161 13.76 0.52 -5.15
C ARG A 161 14.80 1.11 -4.22
N TRP A 162 15.93 0.41 -4.05
CA TRP A 162 16.90 0.73 -3.03
C TRP A 162 18.29 1.02 -3.59
N GLU A 163 19.00 1.89 -2.90
CA GLU A 163 20.41 2.15 -3.09
C GLU A 163 21.17 1.79 -1.81
N ILE A 164 22.24 1.02 -1.97
CA ILE A 164 23.11 0.60 -0.87
C ILE A 164 24.26 1.60 -0.77
N HIS A 165 24.49 2.11 0.44
CA HIS A 165 25.62 2.96 0.78
C HIS A 165 26.42 2.32 1.92
N GLY A 166 27.74 2.51 1.91
CA GLY A 166 28.65 1.96 2.92
C GLY A 166 29.44 0.75 2.44
N GLN A 167 30.06 0.03 3.37
CA GLN A 167 30.95 -1.11 3.08
C GLN A 167 30.60 -2.37 3.89
N GLY A 168 29.50 -2.35 4.66
CA GLY A 168 28.96 -3.54 5.31
C GLY A 168 28.40 -4.56 4.29
N GLY A 169 28.16 -5.77 4.76
CA GLY A 169 27.40 -6.79 4.04
C GLY A 169 25.89 -6.57 4.16
N ILE A 170 25.15 -6.89 3.09
CA ILE A 170 23.69 -7.04 3.12
C ILE A 170 23.35 -8.44 2.63
N ARG A 171 22.41 -9.08 3.32
CA ARG A 171 21.83 -10.34 2.91
C ARG A 171 20.31 -10.25 2.91
N VAL A 172 19.68 -10.77 1.86
CA VAL A 172 18.23 -10.95 1.80
C VAL A 172 17.92 -12.44 1.83
N ALA A 173 17.14 -12.88 2.82
CA ALA A 173 16.66 -14.24 2.94
C ALA A 173 15.41 -14.29 3.83
N ASN A 174 14.51 -15.23 3.57
CA ASN A 174 13.30 -15.46 4.38
C ASN A 174 12.43 -14.21 4.56
N SER A 175 12.29 -13.38 3.50
CA SER A 175 11.55 -12.11 3.56
C SER A 175 12.11 -11.11 4.58
N GLN A 176 13.42 -11.15 4.78
CA GLN A 176 14.15 -10.27 5.69
C GLN A 176 15.43 -9.76 5.04
N VAL A 177 15.71 -8.47 5.28
CA VAL A 177 17.03 -7.90 5.03
C VAL A 177 17.84 -7.95 6.32
N THR A 178 19.05 -8.48 6.23
CA THR A 178 20.04 -8.52 7.31
C THR A 178 21.21 -7.65 6.93
N PHE A 179 21.57 -6.74 7.84
CA PHE A 179 22.77 -5.92 7.74
C PHE A 179 23.89 -6.58 8.53
N GLU A 180 24.98 -6.93 7.86
CA GLU A 180 26.13 -7.62 8.42
C GLU A 180 27.35 -6.68 8.38
N GLY A 181 28.12 -6.62 9.45
CA GLY A 181 29.34 -5.83 9.48
C GLY A 181 29.85 -5.68 10.90
N GLU A 182 31.17 -5.71 11.08
CA GLU A 182 31.80 -5.50 12.39
C GLU A 182 32.09 -4.00 12.58
N ASP A 183 32.80 -3.37 11.64
CA ASP A 183 33.30 -1.98 11.77
C ASP A 183 32.87 -1.01 10.66
N ALA A 184 31.96 -1.40 9.77
CA ALA A 184 31.49 -0.54 8.68
C ALA A 184 30.01 -0.16 8.82
N ASP A 185 29.71 1.11 8.55
CA ASP A 185 28.34 1.60 8.41
C ASP A 185 27.74 1.07 7.09
N ILE A 186 26.44 0.81 7.14
CA ILE A 186 25.65 0.45 5.98
C ILE A 186 24.28 1.11 6.04
N LEU A 187 23.85 1.64 4.91
CA LEU A 187 22.59 2.34 4.74
C LEU A 187 21.89 1.79 3.49
N LEU A 188 20.64 1.38 3.67
CA LEU A 188 19.73 1.10 2.57
C LEU A 188 18.81 2.32 2.40
N ARG A 189 18.95 3.05 1.29
CA ARG A 189 18.20 4.27 1.01
C ARG A 189 17.19 4.03 -0.11
N SER A 190 15.94 4.46 0.08
CA SER A 190 14.94 4.46 -0.98
C SER A 190 15.38 5.36 -2.14
N ARG A 191 15.22 4.89 -3.38
CA ARG A 191 15.39 5.72 -4.59
C ARG A 191 14.19 6.63 -4.87
N HIS A 192 13.09 6.45 -4.14
CA HIS A 192 11.90 7.30 -4.26
C HIS A 192 12.02 8.52 -3.35
N SER A 193 11.65 9.68 -3.90
CA SER A 193 11.43 10.90 -3.13
C SER A 193 9.94 11.06 -2.86
N TYR A 194 9.59 11.52 -1.66
CA TYR A 194 8.20 11.73 -1.29
C TYR A 194 7.92 13.19 -0.94
N GLU A 195 6.67 13.61 -1.16
CA GLU A 195 6.16 14.89 -0.68
C GLU A 195 5.72 14.73 0.78
N MET A 196 6.25 15.58 1.67
CA MET A 196 5.91 15.53 3.09
C MET A 196 4.51 16.10 3.35
N PRO A 197 3.77 15.59 4.36
CA PRO A 197 4.22 14.63 5.38
C PRO A 197 3.96 13.16 4.99
N VAL A 198 4.95 12.30 5.25
CA VAL A 198 4.87 10.85 5.07
C VAL A 198 5.10 10.16 6.41
N MET A 199 4.36 9.08 6.63
CA MET A 199 4.57 8.11 7.68
C MET A 199 5.22 6.87 7.09
N THR A 200 6.41 6.57 7.60
CA THR A 200 7.16 5.35 7.28
C THR A 200 7.01 4.35 8.41
N GLU A 201 6.81 3.08 8.06
CA GLU A 201 6.76 1.98 9.00
C GLU A 201 7.74 0.88 8.56
N MET A 202 8.59 0.44 9.49
CA MET A 202 9.50 -0.69 9.30
C MET A 202 9.33 -1.67 10.45
N LYS A 203 9.30 -2.97 10.12
CA LYS A 203 9.40 -4.04 11.12
C LYS A 203 10.84 -4.51 11.24
N VAL A 204 11.34 -4.53 12.47
CA VAL A 204 12.71 -4.94 12.83
C VAL A 204 12.65 -6.05 13.86
N ASP A 205 13.33 -7.18 13.58
CA ASP A 205 13.29 -8.35 14.45
C ASP A 205 14.35 -8.31 15.58
N ALA A 206 15.56 -7.81 15.32
CA ALA A 206 16.60 -7.65 16.34
C ALA A 206 17.69 -6.65 15.91
N CYS A 207 18.34 -6.03 16.88
CA CYS A 207 19.61 -5.32 16.70
C CYS A 207 20.56 -5.71 17.84
N ALA A 208 21.79 -6.09 17.51
CA ALA A 208 22.82 -6.42 18.50
C ALA A 208 23.95 -5.39 18.44
N GLY A 209 24.14 -4.64 19.52
CA GLY A 209 25.32 -3.78 19.72
C GLY A 209 25.47 -2.58 18.78
N LYS A 210 24.45 -2.22 17.98
CA LYS A 210 24.49 -1.13 17.00
C LYS A 210 23.25 -0.23 17.06
N TYR A 211 23.37 1.00 16.56
CA TYR A 211 22.24 1.91 16.42
C TYR A 211 21.54 1.64 15.10
N LEU A 212 20.26 1.28 15.16
CA LEU A 212 19.39 1.22 14.00
C LEU A 212 18.56 2.49 13.96
N ALA A 213 18.60 3.20 12.85
CA ALA A 213 17.80 4.40 12.63
C ALA A 213 17.01 4.26 11.34
N MET A 214 15.78 4.77 11.37
CA MET A 214 14.92 4.99 10.22
C MET A 214 14.71 6.50 10.15
N ALA A 215 15.04 7.10 9.01
CA ALA A 215 15.05 8.54 8.81
C ALA A 215 14.57 8.88 7.39
#